data_AF-A0A804R8U0-F1
#
_entry.id   AF-A0A804R8U0-F1
#
_cell.length_a   1.000
_cell.length_b   1.000
_cell.length_c   1.000
_cell.angle_alpha   90.00
_cell.angle_beta   90.00
_cell.angle_gamma   90.00
#
_symmetry.space_group_name_H-M   'P 1'
#
loop_
_entity.id
_entity.type
_entity.pdbx_description
1 polymer ?
#
loop_
_entity_poly.entity_id
_entity_poly.type
_entity_poly.pdbx_seq_one_letter_code
_entity_poly.pdbx_strand_id
1 'polypeptide(L)'
;MAFHRRDEKWWLPVPRVPPGGLHNKTRKQLQHKRDCANQILKAAMAINSNTLAEMEVPEPYLDSLPKNGRSTLGDIIYRYITSDQFSPECLLDCLDLSTEYQALEVANRVEASMFPGLTQTSLDMSKIQYNKDVGKSILESYSRVLESLASNIVTHIDNLLNIDELNGHAEHFAATDAEFRNTGLERSEALKNDLEWFRQQGHTIPKPSAPGTTYTSLLEDLSEEDPQAFICHFYNVYFAHTAGGRMIGKKGFREDSKDLEFYKWEGNLSQLLQNVRNKLNQVASSWSREEKDHCLEETEKSFSYSGGLLRHIFT
;
A
#
# COMPACT_ATOMS: atom_id res chain seq x y z
N MET A 1 -7.00 -12.08 -4.75
CA MET A 1 -5.58 -12.32 -4.46
C MET A 1 -5.44 -12.98 -3.10
N ALA A 2 -4.56 -13.98 -2.97
CA ALA A 2 -4.25 -14.59 -1.67
C ALA A 2 -3.26 -13.68 -0.93
N PHE A 3 -3.63 -13.27 0.29
CA PHE A 3 -2.79 -12.45 1.17
C PHE A 3 -1.37 -13.03 1.23
N HIS A 4 -0.36 -12.25 0.83
CA HIS A 4 1.02 -12.65 1.05
C HIS A 4 1.24 -12.75 2.56
N ARG A 5 1.54 -13.97 3.02
CA ARG A 5 1.94 -14.27 4.39
C ARG A 5 2.96 -13.23 4.86
N ARG A 6 2.75 -12.66 6.04
CA ARG A 6 3.92 -12.44 6.91
C ARG A 6 4.37 -13.84 7.30
N ASP A 7 5.39 -14.37 6.63
CA ASP A 7 5.87 -15.75 6.76
C ASP A 7 6.25 -16.14 8.20
N GLU A 8 6.33 -15.17 9.10
CA GLU A 8 6.71 -15.33 10.50
C GLU A 8 5.73 -16.12 11.37
N LYS A 9 4.43 -16.21 11.03
CA LYS A 9 3.40 -16.83 11.90
C LYS A 9 2.48 -17.83 11.19
N TRP A 10 3.07 -18.79 10.48
CA TRP A 10 2.35 -19.79 9.67
C TRP A 10 1.32 -20.65 10.44
N TRP A 11 1.42 -20.74 11.76
CA TRP A 11 0.51 -21.52 12.62
C TRP A 11 -0.79 -20.79 12.97
N LEU A 12 -0.92 -19.50 12.66
CA LEU A 12 -2.16 -18.75 12.89
C LEU A 12 -3.16 -18.98 11.74
N PRO A 13 -4.48 -19.10 12.03
CA PRO A 13 -5.49 -19.19 10.99
C PRO A 13 -5.53 -17.89 10.17
N VAL A 14 -5.63 -18.05 8.84
CA VAL A 14 -5.69 -16.91 7.92
C VAL A 14 -7.07 -16.25 8.03
N PRO A 15 -7.17 -14.97 8.43
CA PRO A 15 -8.44 -14.28 8.47
C PRO A 15 -9.01 -14.14 7.06
N ARG A 16 -10.33 -14.20 6.92
CA ARG A 16 -11.04 -13.98 5.66
C ARG A 16 -12.20 -13.02 5.88
N VAL A 17 -12.46 -12.20 4.88
CA VAL A 17 -13.65 -11.35 4.81
C VAL A 17 -14.50 -11.76 3.60
N PRO A 18 -15.82 -11.50 3.62
CA PRO A 18 -16.69 -11.76 2.48
C PRO A 18 -16.24 -11.01 1.21
N PRO A 19 -16.62 -11.48 0.01
CA PRO A 19 -16.66 -10.64 -1.18
C PRO A 19 -17.51 -9.39 -0.89
N GLY A 20 -17.00 -8.21 -1.22
CA GLY A 20 -17.56 -6.89 -0.87
C GLY A 20 -17.00 -6.27 0.40
N GLY A 21 -16.14 -7.01 1.12
CA GLY A 21 -15.63 -6.61 2.41
C GLY A 21 -16.67 -6.69 3.53
N LEU A 22 -16.33 -6.09 4.66
CA LEU A 22 -17.13 -6.04 5.86
C LEU A 22 -18.20 -4.96 5.75
N HIS A 23 -19.37 -5.27 6.28
CA HIS A 23 -20.42 -4.27 6.44
C HIS A 23 -19.92 -3.12 7.34
N ASN A 24 -20.30 -1.89 7.02
CA ASN A 24 -19.86 -0.70 7.76
C ASN A 24 -20.16 -0.78 9.27
N LYS A 25 -21.29 -1.41 9.64
CA LYS A 25 -21.62 -1.68 11.05
C LYS A 25 -20.59 -2.58 11.73
N THR A 26 -20.19 -3.67 11.07
CA THR A 26 -19.18 -4.60 11.57
C THR A 26 -17.81 -3.94 11.66
N ARG A 27 -17.42 -3.16 10.64
CA ARG A 27 -16.17 -2.38 10.65
C ARG A 27 -16.10 -1.43 11.85
N LYS A 28 -17.16 -0.66 12.09
CA LYS A 28 -17.25 0.23 13.28
C LYS A 28 -17.20 -0.53 14.61
N GLN A 29 -17.81 -1.71 14.69
CA GLN A 29 -17.75 -2.54 15.89
C GLN A 29 -16.35 -3.10 16.15
N LEU A 30 -15.64 -3.53 15.10
CA LEU A 30 -14.25 -3.98 15.20
C LEU A 30 -13.33 -2.85 15.62
N GLN A 31 -13.50 -1.67 15.02
CA GLN A 31 -12.78 -0.46 15.37
C GLN A 31 -12.96 -0.10 16.85
N HIS A 32 -14.21 -0.09 17.32
CA HIS A 32 -14.50 0.13 18.74
C HIS A 32 -13.84 -0.91 19.65
N LYS A 33 -13.90 -2.20 19.30
CA LYS A 33 -13.24 -3.27 20.07
C LYS A 33 -11.71 -3.12 20.08
N ARG A 34 -11.11 -2.70 18.96
CA ARG A 34 -9.68 -2.40 18.87
C ARG A 34 -9.29 -1.29 19.83
N ASP A 35 -10.08 -0.21 19.87
CA ASP A 35 -9.81 0.92 20.74
C ASP A 35 -9.96 0.55 22.22
N CYS A 36 -10.97 -0.26 22.58
CA CYS A 36 -11.09 -0.83 23.93
C CYS A 36 -9.88 -1.72 24.30
N ALA A 37 -9.46 -2.62 23.40
CA ALA A 37 -8.31 -3.48 23.65
C ALA A 37 -7.01 -2.67 23.82
N ASN A 38 -6.83 -1.61 23.04
CA ASN A 38 -5.70 -0.69 23.19
C ASN A 38 -5.71 0.08 24.52
N GLN A 39 -6.88 0.44 25.05
CA GLN A 39 -6.96 1.05 26.38
C GLN A 39 -6.56 0.05 27.48
N ILE A 40 -7.00 -1.20 27.37
CA ILE A 40 -6.58 -2.28 28.28
C ILE A 40 -5.07 -2.49 28.19
N LEU A 41 -4.51 -2.55 26.97
CA LEU A 41 -3.07 -2.69 26.75
C LEU A 41 -2.28 -1.59 27.46
N LYS A 42 -2.66 -0.31 27.26
CA LYS A 42 -2.01 0.83 27.90
C LYS A 42 -2.10 0.77 29.43
N ALA A 43 -3.27 0.41 29.98
CA ALA A 43 -3.45 0.28 31.42
C ALA A 43 -2.60 -0.86 32.00
N ALA A 44 -2.55 -2.02 31.32
CA ALA A 44 -1.76 -3.17 31.73
C ALA A 44 -0.25 -2.84 31.73
N MET A 45 0.25 -2.22 30.66
CA MET A 45 1.65 -1.77 30.57
C MET A 45 2.01 -0.79 31.69
N ALA A 46 1.12 0.17 32.00
CA ALA A 46 1.34 1.13 33.08
C ALA A 46 1.42 0.46 34.46
N ILE A 47 0.54 -0.51 34.74
CA ILE A 47 0.57 -1.28 35.99
C ILE A 47 1.86 -2.11 36.07
N ASN A 48 2.24 -2.78 34.98
CA ASN A 48 3.44 -3.61 34.94
C ASN A 48 4.70 -2.76 35.19
N SER A 49 4.84 -1.65 34.47
CA SER A 49 5.95 -0.72 34.61
C SER A 49 6.05 -0.12 36.01
N ASN A 50 4.94 0.34 36.61
CA ASN A 50 4.93 0.84 37.98
C ASN A 50 5.30 -0.24 39.00
N THR A 51 4.79 -1.46 38.83
CA THR A 51 5.11 -2.58 39.74
C THR A 51 6.60 -2.91 39.70
N LEU A 52 7.18 -2.97 38.50
CA LEU A 52 8.62 -3.19 38.31
C LEU A 52 9.45 -2.05 38.90
N ALA A 53 9.02 -0.79 38.76
CA ALA A 53 9.69 0.36 39.35
C ALA A 53 9.75 0.26 40.88
N GLU A 54 8.70 -0.26 41.52
CA GLU A 54 8.63 -0.44 42.98
C GLU A 54 9.36 -1.70 43.50
N MET A 55 9.69 -2.68 42.65
CA MET A 55 10.46 -3.85 43.07
C MET A 55 11.89 -3.45 43.46
N GLU A 56 12.40 -4.03 44.54
CA GLU A 56 13.77 -3.81 45.00
C GLU A 56 14.78 -4.28 43.94
N VAL A 57 15.86 -3.52 43.77
CA VAL A 57 16.97 -3.93 42.91
C VAL A 57 17.76 -5.02 43.64
N PRO A 58 17.90 -6.23 43.07
CA PRO A 58 18.60 -7.32 43.76
C PRO A 58 20.10 -7.05 43.91
N GLU A 59 20.71 -7.41 45.04
CA GLU A 59 22.18 -7.32 45.23
C GLU A 59 22.98 -8.01 44.12
N PRO A 60 22.62 -9.23 43.64
CA PRO A 60 23.35 -9.87 42.53
C PRO A 60 23.37 -9.03 41.25
N TYR A 61 22.34 -8.22 41.02
CA TYR A 61 22.31 -7.29 39.89
C TYR A 61 23.29 -6.13 40.13
N LEU A 62 23.30 -5.55 41.34
CA LEU A 62 24.22 -4.47 41.69
C LEU A 62 25.69 -4.90 41.61
N ASP A 63 26.00 -6.13 42.01
CA ASP A 63 27.36 -6.67 41.94
C ASP A 63 27.86 -6.90 40.50
N SER A 64 26.92 -7.06 39.55
CA SER A 64 27.23 -7.26 38.13
C SER A 64 27.48 -5.95 37.35
N LEU A 65 27.26 -4.80 37.98
CA LEU A 65 27.34 -3.48 37.36
C LEU A 65 28.80 -3.11 36.96
N PRO A 66 29.11 -2.79 35.69
CA PRO A 66 30.37 -2.21 35.27
C PRO A 66 30.70 -0.91 36.02
N LYS A 67 31.99 -0.75 36.35
CA LYS A 67 32.48 0.32 37.22
C LYS A 67 32.54 1.70 36.54
N ASN A 68 32.23 1.80 35.25
CA ASN A 68 32.46 2.99 34.43
C ASN A 68 31.52 3.05 33.19
N GLY A 69 30.71 4.11 33.07
CA GLY A 69 29.71 4.24 32.00
C GLY A 69 30.26 4.36 30.57
N ARG A 70 31.54 4.76 30.41
CA ARG A 70 32.19 4.84 29.09
C ARG A 70 32.38 3.47 28.43
N SER A 71 32.75 2.44 29.21
CA SER A 71 32.86 1.08 28.66
C SER A 71 31.51 0.52 28.23
N THR A 72 30.42 1.02 28.80
CA THR A 72 29.07 0.57 28.48
C THR A 72 28.50 1.24 27.23
N LEU A 73 28.71 2.56 27.07
CA LEU A 73 28.25 3.30 25.89
C LEU A 73 29.06 2.99 24.63
N GLY A 74 30.35 2.65 24.80
CA GLY A 74 31.30 2.69 23.71
C GLY A 74 31.67 4.13 23.32
N ASP A 75 32.81 4.29 22.64
CA ASP A 75 33.43 5.61 22.44
C ASP A 75 32.58 6.58 21.60
N ILE A 76 31.81 6.08 20.64
CA ILE A 76 30.99 6.92 19.75
C ILE A 76 29.82 7.54 20.52
N ILE A 77 29.03 6.69 21.18
CA ILE A 77 27.86 7.14 21.93
C ILE A 77 28.29 8.01 23.11
N TYR A 78 29.34 7.61 23.83
CA TYR A 78 29.89 8.41 24.93
C TYR A 78 30.27 9.81 24.47
N ARG A 79 31.03 9.92 23.37
CA ARG A 79 31.47 11.22 22.83
C ARG A 79 30.33 12.13 22.42
N TYR A 80 29.28 11.56 21.81
CA TYR A 80 28.09 12.33 21.41
C TYR A 80 27.30 12.81 22.63
N ILE A 81 27.00 11.93 23.58
CA ILE A 81 26.22 12.27 24.78
C ILE A 81 26.96 13.29 25.65
N THR A 82 28.29 13.24 25.72
CA THR A 82 29.10 14.20 26.48
C THR A 82 29.46 15.47 25.68
N SER A 83 28.94 15.65 24.46
CA SER A 83 29.20 16.85 23.65
C SER A 83 28.44 18.06 24.17
N ASP A 84 29.08 19.23 24.15
CA ASP A 84 28.45 20.50 24.53
C ASP A 84 27.26 20.88 23.61
N GLN A 85 27.19 20.29 22.42
CA GLN A 85 26.11 20.46 21.44
C GLN A 85 25.36 19.14 21.21
N PHE A 86 24.88 18.51 22.28
CA PHE A 86 24.10 17.27 22.17
C PHE A 86 22.72 17.51 21.53
N SER A 87 22.39 16.73 20.50
CA SER A 87 21.04 16.55 19.95
C SER A 87 20.73 15.05 19.89
N PRO A 88 19.63 14.58 20.51
CA PRO A 88 19.25 13.18 20.46
C PRO A 88 18.88 12.72 19.04
N GLU A 89 18.31 13.60 18.21
CA GLU A 89 17.96 13.32 16.82
C GLU A 89 19.22 13.04 15.98
N CYS A 90 20.25 13.90 16.10
CA CYS A 90 21.52 13.70 15.40
C CYS A 90 22.24 12.41 15.86
N LEU A 91 22.12 12.04 17.13
CA LEU A 91 22.66 10.78 17.62
C LEU A 91 21.93 9.59 16.98
N LEU A 92 20.59 9.62 16.94
CA LEU A 92 19.79 8.55 16.34
C LEU A 92 20.06 8.39 14.84
N ASP A 93 20.25 9.49 14.10
CA ASP A 93 20.62 9.47 12.68
C ASP A 93 22.00 8.85 12.41
N CYS A 94 22.89 8.85 13.41
CA CYS A 94 24.24 8.29 13.34
C CYS A 94 24.33 6.83 13.81
N LEU A 95 23.22 6.26 14.30
CA LEU A 95 23.18 4.90 14.84
C LEU A 95 22.51 3.96 13.86
N ASP A 96 23.04 2.73 13.75
CA ASP A 96 22.37 1.69 13.00
C ASP A 96 21.20 1.14 13.83
N LEU A 97 19.98 1.52 13.44
CA LEU A 97 18.72 1.08 14.03
C LEU A 97 17.90 0.27 13.02
N SER A 98 18.56 -0.32 12.01
CA SER A 98 17.89 -1.03 10.92
C SER A 98 17.21 -2.33 11.34
N THR A 99 17.58 -2.89 12.50
CA THR A 99 16.99 -4.09 13.06
C THR A 99 16.54 -3.88 14.51
N GLU A 100 15.51 -4.62 14.93
CA GLU A 100 15.06 -4.63 16.33
C GLU A 100 16.20 -5.01 17.29
N TYR A 101 17.08 -5.93 16.89
CA TYR A 101 18.25 -6.31 17.68
C TYR A 101 19.22 -5.14 17.90
N GLN A 102 19.54 -4.38 16.86
CA GLN A 102 20.45 -3.24 17.00
C GLN A 102 19.82 -2.09 17.77
N ALA A 103 18.53 -1.81 17.53
CA ALA A 103 17.78 -0.82 18.31
C ALA A 103 17.76 -1.20 19.79
N LEU A 104 17.50 -2.47 20.10
CA LEU A 104 17.55 -2.99 21.45
C LEU A 104 18.97 -2.88 22.03
N GLU A 105 20.00 -3.28 21.31
CA GLU A 105 21.40 -3.19 21.75
C GLU A 105 21.84 -1.73 22.04
N VAL A 106 21.41 -0.76 21.25
CA VAL A 106 21.67 0.66 21.49
C VAL A 106 20.93 1.13 22.75
N ALA A 107 19.63 0.84 22.88
CA ALA A 107 18.85 1.20 24.05
C ALA A 107 19.48 0.61 25.32
N ASN A 108 19.83 -0.68 25.26
CA ASN A 108 20.55 -1.42 26.26
C ASN A 108 21.84 -0.69 26.71
N ARG A 109 22.66 -0.19 25.78
CA ARG A 109 23.91 0.53 26.08
C ARG A 109 23.69 1.89 26.72
N VAL A 110 22.76 2.68 26.19
CA VAL A 110 22.44 4.01 26.72
C VAL A 110 21.90 3.91 28.13
N GLU A 111 20.98 2.98 28.35
CA GLU A 111 20.37 2.75 29.64
C GLU A 111 21.36 2.23 30.67
N ALA A 112 22.17 1.25 30.28
CA ALA A 112 23.27 0.72 31.10
C ALA A 112 24.38 1.76 31.37
N SER A 113 24.32 2.96 30.78
CA SER A 113 25.22 4.08 31.10
C SER A 113 24.66 5.06 32.13
N MET A 114 23.33 5.21 32.17
CA MET A 114 22.63 6.00 33.18
C MET A 114 22.60 5.25 34.52
N PHE A 115 22.51 3.93 34.45
CA PHE A 115 22.71 3.00 35.56
C PHE A 115 23.78 2.02 35.12
N PRO A 116 25.04 2.11 35.60
CA PRO A 116 26.20 1.37 35.08
C PRO A 116 26.03 -0.15 35.05
N GLY A 117 25.21 -0.71 34.17
CA GLY A 117 25.15 -2.14 33.93
C GLY A 117 23.96 -2.81 33.30
N LEU A 118 22.72 -2.29 33.26
CA LEU A 118 21.69 -3.05 32.50
C LEU A 118 20.65 -2.21 31.79
N THR A 119 20.17 -2.84 30.73
CA THR A 119 18.94 -2.62 29.99
C THR A 119 17.74 -2.82 30.92
N GLN A 120 16.67 -2.06 30.69
CA GLN A 120 15.40 -2.16 31.42
C GLN A 120 14.93 -3.61 31.46
N THR A 121 15.05 -4.33 30.33
CA THR A 121 14.68 -5.73 30.23
C THR A 121 15.49 -6.63 31.17
N SER A 122 16.80 -6.43 31.29
CA SER A 122 17.62 -7.28 32.15
C SER A 122 17.52 -6.91 33.64
N LEU A 123 17.26 -5.64 33.96
CA LEU A 123 16.87 -5.23 35.31
C LEU A 123 15.53 -5.82 35.69
N ASP A 124 14.54 -5.70 34.83
CA ASP A 124 13.19 -6.20 35.08
C ASP A 124 13.21 -7.72 35.20
N MET A 125 13.95 -8.44 34.36
CA MET A 125 14.17 -9.89 34.52
C MET A 125 14.78 -10.24 35.88
N SER A 126 15.81 -9.49 36.32
CA SER A 126 16.44 -9.73 37.62
C SER A 126 15.49 -9.41 38.78
N LYS A 127 14.79 -8.27 38.72
CA LYS A 127 13.74 -7.91 39.68
C LYS A 127 12.70 -9.02 39.78
N ILE A 128 12.15 -9.50 38.66
CA ILE A 128 11.18 -10.60 38.63
C ILE A 128 11.75 -11.87 39.25
N GLN A 129 13.00 -12.22 38.92
CA GLN A 129 13.65 -13.45 39.39
C GLN A 129 13.91 -13.45 40.91
N TYR A 130 14.36 -12.33 41.47
CA TYR A 130 14.78 -12.23 42.87
C TYR A 130 13.74 -11.57 43.79
N ASN A 131 12.63 -11.05 43.26
CA ASN A 131 11.60 -10.41 44.06
C ASN A 131 10.98 -11.38 45.09
N LYS A 132 10.94 -10.94 46.34
CA LYS A 132 10.36 -11.70 47.47
C LYS A 132 8.95 -11.24 47.85
N ASP A 133 8.50 -10.11 47.31
CA ASP A 133 7.16 -9.58 47.56
C ASP A 133 6.13 -10.32 46.69
N VAL A 134 5.37 -11.23 47.29
CA VAL A 134 4.33 -12.02 46.62
C VAL A 134 3.27 -11.13 45.96
N GLY A 135 2.91 -10.00 46.58
CA GLY A 135 1.92 -9.07 46.03
C GLY A 135 2.41 -8.44 44.72
N LYS A 136 3.66 -7.97 44.70
CA LYS A 136 4.29 -7.43 43.48
C LYS A 136 4.45 -8.49 42.40
N SER A 137 4.81 -9.73 42.76
CA SER A 137 4.90 -10.84 41.79
C SER A 137 3.55 -11.14 41.13
N ILE A 138 2.45 -11.10 41.89
CA ILE A 138 1.09 -11.28 41.34
C ILE A 138 0.73 -10.12 40.41
N LEU A 139 0.97 -8.88 40.82
CA LEU A 139 0.67 -7.70 40.01
C LEU A 139 1.46 -7.67 38.69
N GLU A 140 2.76 -7.95 38.75
CA GLU A 140 3.64 -8.02 37.58
C GLU A 140 3.16 -9.10 36.61
N SER A 141 3.03 -10.35 37.08
CA SER A 141 2.67 -11.47 36.22
C SER A 141 1.28 -11.32 35.61
N TYR A 142 0.29 -10.86 36.38
CA TYR A 142 -1.06 -10.67 35.88
C TYR A 142 -1.15 -9.53 34.87
N SER A 143 -0.50 -8.39 35.14
CA SER A 143 -0.46 -7.27 34.20
C SER A 143 0.23 -7.65 32.89
N ARG A 144 1.32 -8.42 32.93
CA ARG A 144 2.01 -8.90 31.73
C ARG A 144 1.17 -9.87 30.89
N VAL A 145 0.38 -10.75 31.53
CA VAL A 145 -0.58 -11.60 30.82
C VAL A 145 -1.68 -10.77 30.13
N LEU A 146 -2.21 -9.75 30.82
CA LEU A 146 -3.20 -8.85 30.24
C LEU A 146 -2.65 -8.05 29.06
N GLU A 147 -1.41 -7.56 29.17
CA GLU A 147 -0.70 -6.88 28.09
C GLU A 147 -0.61 -7.79 26.86
N SER A 148 -0.11 -9.02 27.03
CA SER A 148 0.00 -9.98 25.92
C SER A 148 -1.35 -10.29 25.28
N LEU A 149 -2.40 -10.47 26.08
CA LEU A 149 -3.73 -10.79 25.57
C LEU A 149 -4.31 -9.61 24.79
N ALA A 150 -4.21 -8.41 25.33
CA ALA A 150 -4.70 -7.20 24.69
C ALA A 150 -3.97 -6.91 23.37
N SER A 151 -2.64 -7.03 23.36
CA SER A 151 -1.81 -6.88 22.16
C SER A 151 -2.20 -7.90 21.07
N ASN A 152 -2.43 -9.16 21.45
CA ASN A 152 -2.89 -10.19 20.52
C ASN A 152 -4.27 -9.87 19.91
N ILE A 153 -5.21 -9.37 20.72
CA ILE A 153 -6.53 -8.96 20.23
C ILE A 153 -6.43 -7.80 19.25
N VAL A 154 -5.65 -6.76 19.58
CA VAL A 154 -5.41 -5.60 18.71
C VAL A 154 -4.84 -6.07 17.38
N THR A 155 -3.76 -6.86 17.42
CA THR A 155 -3.10 -7.39 16.23
C THR A 155 -4.06 -8.20 15.35
N HIS A 156 -4.94 -9.00 15.95
CA HIS A 156 -5.88 -9.82 15.20
C HIS A 156 -6.97 -8.98 14.51
N ILE A 157 -7.45 -7.93 15.18
CA ILE A 157 -8.40 -6.99 14.59
C ILE A 157 -7.74 -6.20 13.46
N ASP A 158 -6.52 -5.70 13.66
CA ASP A 158 -5.77 -4.97 12.64
C ASP A 158 -5.51 -5.82 11.39
N ASN A 159 -5.15 -7.09 11.56
CA ASN A 159 -5.01 -8.01 10.43
C ASN A 159 -6.31 -8.15 9.64
N LEU A 160 -7.45 -8.28 10.31
CA LEU A 160 -8.75 -8.42 9.66
C LEU A 160 -9.20 -7.13 8.95
N LEU A 161 -8.93 -5.97 9.54
CA LEU A 161 -9.22 -4.66 8.93
C LEU A 161 -8.31 -4.39 7.71
N ASN A 162 -7.04 -4.77 7.77
CA ASN A 162 -6.13 -4.67 6.63
C ASN A 162 -6.58 -5.57 5.46
N ILE A 163 -7.03 -6.79 5.76
CA ILE A 163 -7.61 -7.69 4.74
C ILE A 163 -8.89 -7.11 4.13
N ASP A 164 -9.74 -6.48 4.95
CA ASP A 164 -10.96 -5.81 4.51
C ASP A 164 -10.66 -4.69 3.50
N GLU A 165 -9.69 -3.85 3.82
CA GLU A 165 -9.28 -2.71 2.99
C GLU A 165 -8.69 -3.19 1.65
N LEU A 166 -7.83 -4.20 1.66
CA LEU A 166 -7.27 -4.78 0.44
C LEU A 166 -8.33 -5.43 -0.46
N ASN A 167 -9.33 -6.10 0.13
CA ASN A 167 -10.44 -6.66 -0.64
C ASN A 167 -11.38 -5.58 -1.20
N GLY A 168 -11.61 -4.49 -0.46
CA GLY A 168 -12.41 -3.37 -0.92
C GLY A 168 -11.84 -2.72 -2.18
N HIS A 169 -10.53 -2.52 -2.22
CA HIS A 169 -9.84 -2.04 -3.41
C HIS A 169 -10.00 -3.03 -4.58
N ALA A 170 -9.68 -4.31 -4.38
CA ALA A 170 -9.71 -5.32 -5.43
C ALA A 170 -11.07 -5.50 -6.12
N GLU A 171 -12.19 -5.38 -5.38
CA GLU A 171 -13.52 -5.42 -6.00
C GLU A 171 -13.87 -4.15 -6.76
N HIS A 172 -13.41 -2.98 -6.30
CA HIS A 172 -13.58 -1.73 -7.04
C HIS A 172 -12.86 -1.79 -8.40
N PHE A 173 -11.65 -2.38 -8.45
CA PHE A 173 -10.93 -2.66 -9.69
C PHE A 173 -11.72 -3.57 -10.63
N ALA A 174 -12.20 -4.72 -10.13
CA ALA A 174 -12.94 -5.68 -10.95
C ALA A 174 -14.27 -5.12 -11.47
N ALA A 175 -14.98 -4.33 -10.66
CA ALA A 175 -16.22 -3.69 -11.05
C ALA A 175 -15.99 -2.62 -12.13
N THR A 176 -14.91 -1.85 -12.00
CA THR A 176 -14.54 -0.82 -12.99
C THR A 176 -14.23 -1.46 -14.35
N ASP A 177 -13.40 -2.50 -14.40
CA ASP A 177 -13.10 -3.19 -15.66
C ASP A 177 -14.35 -3.83 -16.31
N ALA A 178 -15.22 -4.45 -15.50
CA ALA A 178 -16.44 -5.07 -16.00
C ALA A 178 -17.41 -4.06 -16.66
N GLU A 179 -17.52 -2.85 -16.12
CA GLU A 179 -18.41 -1.81 -16.65
C GLU A 179 -17.99 -1.31 -18.03
N PHE A 180 -16.69 -1.37 -18.37
CA PHE A 180 -16.16 -0.87 -19.65
C PHE A 180 -15.93 -1.97 -20.69
N ARG A 181 -16.48 -3.17 -20.48
CA ARG A 181 -16.58 -4.21 -21.51
C ARG A 181 -17.84 -4.06 -22.36
N ASN A 182 -17.75 -4.42 -23.64
CA ASN A 182 -18.87 -4.44 -24.59
C ASN A 182 -19.62 -3.11 -24.67
N THR A 183 -18.86 -2.02 -24.68
CA THR A 183 -19.36 -0.65 -24.83
C THR A 183 -19.86 -0.35 -26.24
N GLY A 184 -19.45 -1.16 -27.22
CA GLY A 184 -19.63 -0.91 -28.64
C GLY A 184 -18.58 0.05 -29.21
N LEU A 185 -17.68 0.60 -28.38
CA LEU A 185 -16.59 1.45 -28.82
C LEU A 185 -15.33 0.65 -29.17
N GLU A 186 -15.24 -0.62 -28.79
CA GLU A 186 -14.09 -1.50 -29.02
C GLU A 186 -13.71 -1.54 -30.51
N ARG A 187 -12.42 -1.47 -30.82
CA ARG A 187 -11.92 -1.33 -32.20
C ARG A 187 -11.05 -2.48 -32.70
N SER A 188 -10.72 -3.45 -31.85
CA SER A 188 -9.79 -4.54 -32.17
C SER A 188 -10.25 -5.39 -33.36
N GLU A 189 -11.50 -5.86 -33.37
CA GLU A 189 -12.02 -6.66 -34.49
C GLU A 189 -12.11 -5.86 -35.79
N ALA A 190 -12.54 -4.60 -35.73
CA ALA A 190 -12.56 -3.72 -36.90
C ALA A 190 -11.15 -3.50 -37.47
N LEU A 191 -10.14 -3.24 -36.62
CA LEU A 191 -8.74 -3.13 -37.03
C LEU A 191 -8.21 -4.42 -37.64
N LYS A 192 -8.54 -5.57 -37.05
CA LYS A 192 -8.13 -6.89 -37.56
C LYS A 192 -8.70 -7.14 -38.96
N ASN A 193 -9.96 -6.79 -39.21
CA ASN A 193 -10.57 -6.90 -40.53
C ASN A 193 -9.91 -5.98 -41.56
N ASP A 194 -9.57 -4.75 -41.16
CA ASP A 194 -8.86 -3.81 -42.01
C ASP A 194 -7.44 -4.29 -42.34
N LEU A 195 -6.69 -4.80 -41.35
CA LEU A 195 -5.35 -5.37 -41.55
C LEU A 195 -5.38 -6.60 -42.47
N GLU A 196 -6.37 -7.48 -42.31
CA GLU A 196 -6.54 -8.64 -43.19
C GLU A 196 -6.86 -8.21 -44.63
N TRP A 197 -7.65 -7.15 -44.79
CA TRP A 197 -7.88 -6.57 -46.11
C TRP A 197 -6.60 -6.02 -46.74
N PHE A 198 -5.77 -5.28 -45.99
CA PHE A 198 -4.46 -4.83 -46.49
C PHE A 198 -3.55 -6.00 -46.88
N ARG A 199 -3.57 -7.10 -46.10
CA ARG A 199 -2.85 -8.32 -46.44
C ARG A 199 -3.32 -8.93 -47.76
N GLN A 200 -4.63 -8.93 -48.02
CA GLN A 200 -5.21 -9.38 -49.30
C GLN A 200 -4.85 -8.47 -50.48
N GLN A 201 -4.60 -7.18 -50.24
CA GLN A 201 -4.07 -6.26 -51.25
C GLN A 201 -2.55 -6.42 -51.48
N GLY A 202 -1.90 -7.38 -50.80
CA GLY A 202 -0.48 -7.67 -50.96
C GLY A 202 0.46 -6.89 -50.03
N HIS A 203 -0.07 -6.13 -49.07
CA HIS A 203 0.76 -5.45 -48.08
C HIS A 203 1.25 -6.41 -46.99
N THR A 204 2.49 -6.23 -46.55
CA THR A 204 3.02 -6.92 -45.37
C THR A 204 2.60 -6.19 -44.11
N ILE A 205 2.00 -6.88 -43.15
CA ILE A 205 1.61 -6.30 -41.86
C ILE A 205 2.83 -6.31 -40.93
N PRO A 206 3.33 -5.14 -40.48
CA PRO A 206 4.49 -5.07 -39.61
C PRO A 206 4.15 -5.56 -38.19
N LYS A 207 5.20 -5.95 -37.44
CA LYS A 207 5.07 -6.19 -36.00
C LYS A 207 4.81 -4.85 -35.27
N PRO A 208 4.16 -4.89 -34.08
CA PRO A 208 3.99 -3.71 -33.25
C PRO A 208 5.31 -2.97 -33.00
N SER A 209 5.30 -1.64 -33.15
CA SER A 209 6.45 -0.80 -32.85
C SER A 209 6.57 -0.50 -31.36
N ALA A 210 7.74 0.00 -30.94
CA ALA A 210 8.00 0.31 -29.53
C ALA A 210 6.95 1.23 -28.89
N PRO A 211 6.46 2.32 -29.53
CA PRO A 211 5.39 3.14 -28.94
C PRO A 211 4.10 2.36 -28.65
N GLY A 212 3.77 1.37 -29.49
CA GLY A 212 2.63 0.47 -29.26
C GLY A 212 2.84 -0.42 -28.05
N THR A 213 3.95 -1.15 -28.02
CA THR A 213 4.22 -2.09 -26.93
C THR A 213 4.41 -1.38 -25.59
N THR A 214 5.09 -0.22 -25.55
CA THR A 214 5.26 0.54 -24.31
C THR A 214 3.93 1.06 -23.78
N TYR A 215 3.06 1.56 -24.66
CA TYR A 215 1.76 2.06 -24.20
C TYR A 215 0.85 0.90 -23.74
N THR A 216 0.89 -0.25 -24.42
CA THR A 216 0.15 -1.45 -23.97
C THR A 216 0.59 -1.87 -22.57
N SER A 217 1.90 -2.00 -22.31
CA SER A 217 2.38 -2.39 -20.98
C SER A 217 1.98 -1.39 -19.90
N LEU A 218 2.07 -0.08 -20.18
CA LEU A 218 1.58 0.93 -19.24
C LEU A 218 0.09 0.73 -18.92
N LEU A 219 -0.75 0.50 -19.93
CA LEU A 219 -2.19 0.34 -19.70
C LEU A 219 -2.52 -0.94 -18.91
N GLU A 220 -1.75 -2.01 -19.10
CA GLU A 220 -1.86 -3.23 -18.30
C GLU A 220 -1.54 -2.95 -16.82
N ASP A 221 -0.40 -2.32 -16.55
CA ASP A 221 0.02 -1.95 -15.18
C ASP A 221 -1.02 -1.03 -14.52
N LEU A 222 -1.44 0.04 -15.21
CA LEU A 222 -2.45 0.97 -14.68
C LEU A 222 -3.79 0.29 -14.40
N SER A 223 -4.21 -0.69 -15.22
CA SER A 223 -5.49 -1.38 -15.01
C SER A 223 -5.54 -2.20 -13.72
N GLU A 224 -4.37 -2.62 -13.21
CA GLU A 224 -4.25 -3.42 -11.99
C GLU A 224 -3.96 -2.55 -10.75
N GLU A 225 -3.19 -1.46 -10.93
CA GLU A 225 -2.63 -0.70 -9.81
C GLU A 225 -3.28 0.68 -9.60
N ASP A 226 -3.80 1.31 -10.67
CA ASP A 226 -4.25 2.71 -10.64
C ASP A 226 -5.49 2.94 -11.55
N PRO A 227 -6.70 2.69 -11.01
CA PRO A 227 -7.92 2.67 -11.80
C PRO A 227 -8.31 4.09 -12.25
N GLN A 228 -7.97 5.11 -11.47
CA GLN A 228 -8.20 6.52 -11.83
C GLN A 228 -7.37 6.91 -13.06
N ALA A 229 -6.07 6.62 -13.05
CA ALA A 229 -5.19 6.85 -14.19
C ALA A 229 -5.63 6.03 -15.42
N PHE A 230 -5.94 4.73 -15.24
CA PHE A 230 -6.45 3.88 -16.32
C PHE A 230 -7.70 4.47 -16.98
N ILE A 231 -8.66 4.95 -16.18
CA ILE A 231 -9.89 5.58 -16.68
C ILE A 231 -9.61 6.86 -17.47
N CYS A 232 -8.63 7.67 -17.05
CA CYS A 232 -8.20 8.83 -17.81
C CYS A 232 -7.71 8.43 -19.20
N HIS A 233 -6.85 7.41 -19.28
CA HIS A 233 -6.35 6.88 -20.53
C HIS A 233 -7.48 6.29 -21.41
N PHE A 234 -8.35 5.47 -20.83
CA PHE A 234 -9.51 4.90 -21.50
C PHE A 234 -10.38 5.99 -22.14
N TYR A 235 -10.74 7.03 -21.36
CA TYR A 235 -11.55 8.14 -21.84
C TYR A 235 -10.84 8.84 -23.01
N ASN A 236 -9.60 9.26 -22.82
CA ASN A 236 -8.90 10.03 -23.84
C ASN A 236 -8.70 9.23 -25.14
N VAL A 237 -8.36 7.93 -25.07
CA VAL A 237 -8.17 7.08 -26.25
C VAL A 237 -9.48 6.94 -27.06
N TYR A 238 -10.57 6.53 -26.41
CA TYR A 238 -11.84 6.29 -27.13
C TYR A 238 -12.49 7.59 -27.62
N PHE A 239 -12.49 8.65 -26.80
CA PHE A 239 -13.12 9.92 -27.18
C PHE A 239 -12.29 10.69 -28.20
N ALA A 240 -10.95 10.65 -28.13
CA ALA A 240 -10.11 11.25 -29.18
C ALA A 240 -10.29 10.53 -30.52
N HIS A 241 -10.37 9.19 -30.53
CA HIS A 241 -10.59 8.42 -31.75
C HIS A 241 -11.92 8.76 -32.43
N THR A 242 -13.00 8.84 -31.65
CA THR A 242 -14.35 9.12 -32.17
C THR A 242 -14.52 10.57 -32.64
N ALA A 243 -13.74 11.52 -32.12
CA ALA A 243 -13.73 12.91 -32.54
C ALA A 243 -12.71 13.17 -33.67
N GLY A 244 -11.42 13.19 -33.33
CA GLY A 244 -10.33 13.54 -34.23
C GLY A 244 -9.92 12.41 -35.18
N GLY A 245 -9.93 11.16 -34.69
CA GLY A 245 -9.49 9.99 -35.46
C GLY A 245 -10.28 9.80 -36.76
N ARG A 246 -11.59 10.04 -36.74
CA ARG A 246 -12.45 9.98 -37.95
C ARG A 246 -12.05 11.00 -39.01
N MET A 247 -11.63 12.20 -38.61
CA MET A 247 -11.18 13.23 -39.54
C MET A 247 -9.85 12.86 -40.18
N ILE A 248 -8.94 12.25 -39.42
CA ILE A 248 -7.66 11.75 -39.92
C ILE A 248 -7.88 10.65 -40.95
N GLY A 249 -8.75 9.67 -40.65
CA GLY A 249 -9.12 8.59 -41.57
C GLY A 249 -9.63 9.10 -42.92
N LYS A 250 -10.57 10.07 -42.89
CA LYS A 250 -11.12 10.68 -44.11
C LYS A 250 -10.11 11.49 -44.93
N LYS A 251 -9.08 12.07 -44.29
CA LYS A 251 -8.07 12.88 -45.00
C LYS A 251 -6.92 12.04 -45.56
N GLY A 252 -6.55 10.94 -44.90
CA GLY A 252 -5.44 10.09 -45.33
C GLY A 252 -5.77 9.19 -46.52
N PHE A 253 -7.05 8.86 -46.70
CA PHE A 253 -7.53 7.91 -47.68
C PHE A 253 -8.40 8.62 -48.73
N ARG A 254 -7.87 8.81 -49.96
CA ARG A 254 -8.60 9.43 -51.09
C ARG A 254 -9.80 8.59 -51.52
N GLU A 255 -10.77 9.22 -52.19
CA GLU A 255 -12.09 8.70 -52.61
C GLU A 255 -12.12 7.31 -53.27
N ASP A 256 -11.00 6.76 -53.74
CA ASP A 256 -10.91 5.42 -54.35
C ASP A 256 -10.55 4.28 -53.36
N SER A 257 -10.46 4.57 -52.06
CA SER A 257 -10.01 3.61 -51.05
C SER A 257 -11.16 3.10 -50.17
N LYS A 258 -11.10 1.80 -49.85
CA LYS A 258 -12.10 1.10 -49.02
C LYS A 258 -12.41 1.91 -47.76
N ASP A 259 -13.70 2.13 -47.49
CA ASP A 259 -14.15 2.67 -46.21
C ASP A 259 -13.78 1.70 -45.07
N LEU A 260 -12.65 1.98 -44.41
CA LEU A 260 -12.08 1.18 -43.32
C LEU A 260 -13.08 1.00 -42.17
N GLU A 261 -13.20 -0.22 -41.68
CA GLU A 261 -14.10 -0.61 -40.60
C GLU A 261 -13.73 0.07 -39.28
N PHE A 262 -12.46 0.41 -39.07
CA PHE A 262 -11.97 1.12 -37.90
C PHE A 262 -12.74 2.42 -37.58
N TYR A 263 -13.31 3.07 -38.60
CA TYR A 263 -14.09 4.30 -38.50
C TYR A 263 -15.61 4.09 -38.59
N LYS A 264 -16.09 2.84 -38.51
CA LYS A 264 -17.50 2.46 -38.53
C LYS A 264 -17.92 1.81 -37.22
N TRP A 265 -19.11 2.15 -36.73
CA TRP A 265 -19.65 1.59 -35.49
C TRP A 265 -20.99 0.89 -35.78
N GLU A 266 -21.23 -0.21 -35.07
CA GLU A 266 -22.56 -0.82 -35.04
C GLU A 266 -23.47 0.02 -34.13
N GLY A 267 -24.52 0.60 -34.71
CA GLY A 267 -25.47 1.45 -34.00
C GLY A 267 -25.14 2.95 -34.03
N ASN A 268 -25.84 3.72 -33.20
CA ASN A 268 -25.71 5.17 -33.16
C ASN A 268 -24.52 5.60 -32.28
N LEU A 269 -23.46 6.13 -32.90
CA LEU A 269 -22.24 6.54 -32.19
C LEU A 269 -22.49 7.56 -31.08
N SER A 270 -23.40 8.52 -31.27
CA SER A 270 -23.72 9.52 -30.25
C SER A 270 -24.31 8.86 -29.00
N GLN A 271 -25.19 7.88 -29.19
CA GLN A 271 -25.78 7.09 -28.12
C GLN A 271 -24.72 6.23 -27.40
N LEU A 272 -23.84 5.56 -28.16
CA LEU A 272 -22.75 4.76 -27.57
C LEU A 272 -21.84 5.63 -26.69
N LEU A 273 -21.41 6.80 -27.21
CA LEU A 273 -20.59 7.74 -26.45
C LEU A 273 -21.30 8.24 -25.20
N GLN A 274 -22.60 8.55 -25.29
CA GLN A 274 -23.35 9.00 -24.14
C GLN A 274 -23.49 7.92 -23.07
N ASN A 275 -23.71 6.66 -23.47
CA ASN A 275 -23.78 5.53 -22.55
C ASN A 275 -22.45 5.36 -21.81
N VAL A 276 -21.32 5.45 -22.51
CA VAL A 276 -19.99 5.37 -21.89
C VAL A 276 -19.72 6.55 -20.95
N ARG A 277 -20.11 7.78 -21.32
CA ARG A 277 -20.01 8.93 -20.39
C ARG A 277 -20.81 8.72 -19.11
N ASN A 278 -22.01 8.16 -19.21
CA ASN A 278 -22.84 7.89 -18.04
C ASN A 278 -22.17 6.87 -17.11
N LYS A 279 -21.55 5.81 -17.67
CA LYS A 279 -20.78 4.83 -16.90
C LYS A 279 -19.55 5.44 -16.24
N LEU A 280 -18.78 6.26 -16.95
CA LEU A 280 -17.66 7.01 -16.39
C LEU A 280 -18.08 7.87 -15.20
N ASN A 281 -19.18 8.63 -15.35
CA ASN A 281 -19.72 9.45 -14.27
C ASN A 281 -20.19 8.60 -13.08
N GLN A 282 -20.76 7.42 -13.33
CA GLN A 282 -21.18 6.50 -12.27
C GLN A 282 -19.99 5.96 -11.48
N VAL A 283 -18.94 5.49 -12.15
CA VAL A 283 -17.71 5.01 -11.50
C VAL A 283 -17.07 6.13 -10.67
N ALA A 284 -16.87 7.29 -11.28
CA ALA A 284 -16.27 8.46 -10.64
C ALA A 284 -17.16 9.10 -9.54
N SER A 285 -18.43 8.70 -9.43
CA SER A 285 -19.32 9.23 -8.37
C SER A 285 -18.86 8.83 -6.97
N SER A 286 -18.21 7.68 -6.85
CA SER A 286 -17.68 7.14 -5.59
C SER A 286 -16.31 7.72 -5.20
N TRP A 287 -15.62 8.37 -6.15
CA TRP A 287 -14.27 8.86 -5.94
C TRP A 287 -14.23 10.10 -5.05
N SER A 288 -13.20 10.16 -4.22
CA SER A 288 -12.77 11.34 -3.47
C SER A 288 -12.38 12.48 -4.40
N ARG A 289 -12.09 13.65 -3.83
CA ARG A 289 -11.64 14.79 -4.64
C ARG A 289 -10.24 14.53 -5.17
N GLU A 290 -9.38 13.99 -4.32
CA GLU A 290 -7.99 13.66 -4.59
C GLU A 290 -7.89 12.62 -5.73
N GLU A 291 -8.74 11.59 -5.71
CA GLU A 291 -8.80 10.58 -6.78
C GLU A 291 -9.24 11.17 -8.13
N LYS A 292 -10.15 12.14 -8.12
CA LYS A 292 -10.58 12.83 -9.35
C LYS A 292 -9.48 13.73 -9.89
N ASP A 293 -8.80 14.46 -9.01
CA ASP A 293 -7.71 15.34 -9.40
C ASP A 293 -6.54 14.50 -9.96
N HIS A 294 -6.21 13.36 -9.35
CA HIS A 294 -5.23 12.39 -9.86
C HIS A 294 -5.57 11.85 -11.27
N CYS A 295 -6.84 11.48 -11.51
CA CYS A 295 -7.31 11.10 -12.84
C CYS A 295 -7.05 12.22 -13.87
N LEU A 296 -7.30 13.49 -13.50
CA LEU A 296 -7.12 14.62 -14.40
C LEU A 296 -5.64 14.91 -14.70
N GLU A 297 -4.76 14.74 -13.72
CA GLU A 297 -3.30 14.93 -13.85
C GLU A 297 -2.68 13.98 -14.88
N GLU A 298 -3.23 12.77 -15.04
CA GLU A 298 -2.73 11.78 -16.00
C GLU A 298 -3.02 12.13 -17.48
N THR A 299 -3.83 13.16 -17.73
CA THR A 299 -4.25 13.57 -19.08
C THR A 299 -3.05 13.84 -20.00
N GLU A 300 -2.03 14.56 -19.51
CA GLU A 300 -0.86 14.92 -20.30
C GLU A 300 -0.09 13.69 -20.80
N LYS A 301 0.11 12.68 -19.93
CA LYS A 301 0.74 11.42 -20.32
C LYS A 301 -0.10 10.70 -21.37
N SER A 302 -1.42 10.63 -21.22
CA SER A 302 -2.30 10.01 -22.22
C SER A 302 -2.12 10.61 -23.60
N PHE A 303 -2.01 11.95 -23.68
CA PHE A 303 -1.70 12.64 -24.95
C PHE A 303 -0.28 12.34 -25.46
N SER A 304 0.72 12.28 -24.58
CA SER A 304 2.10 11.97 -24.95
C SER A 304 2.22 10.58 -25.61
N TYR A 305 1.68 9.55 -24.95
CA TYR A 305 1.69 8.18 -25.45
C TYR A 305 0.87 8.03 -26.75
N SER A 306 -0.35 8.57 -26.78
CA SER A 306 -1.20 8.54 -27.97
C SER A 306 -0.58 9.32 -29.14
N GLY A 307 0.10 10.43 -28.86
CA GLY A 307 0.84 11.22 -29.84
C GLY A 307 2.04 10.46 -30.42
N GLY A 308 2.72 9.65 -29.61
CA GLY A 308 3.78 8.73 -30.06
C GLY A 308 3.28 7.74 -31.11
N LEU A 309 2.07 7.19 -30.92
CA LEU A 309 1.42 6.33 -31.91
C LEU A 309 1.05 7.08 -33.19
N LEU A 310 0.43 8.25 -33.06
CA LEU A 310 -0.02 9.04 -34.21
C LEU A 310 1.13 9.50 -35.11
N ARG A 311 2.33 9.72 -34.56
CA ARG A 311 3.51 10.10 -35.37
C ARG A 311 3.86 9.05 -36.43
N HIS A 312 3.58 7.76 -36.18
CA HIS A 312 3.80 6.70 -37.17
C HIS A 312 2.91 6.77 -38.41
N ILE A 313 1.83 7.56 -38.38
CA ILE A 313 0.99 7.77 -39.58
C ILE A 313 1.69 8.69 -40.59
N PHE A 314 2.58 9.56 -40.13
CA PHE A 314 3.21 10.60 -40.94
C PHE A 314 4.67 10.30 -41.31
N THR A 315 5.18 9.13 -40.95
CA THR A 315 6.56 8.68 -41.20
C THR A 315 6.55 7.39 -42.01
#